data_AF-A0AAE6KEK6-F1
#
_entry.id   AF-A0AAE6KEK6-F1
#
_cell.length_a   1.000
_cell.length_b   1.000
_cell.length_c   1.000
_cell.angle_alpha   90.00
_cell.angle_beta   90.00
_cell.angle_gamma   90.00
#
_symmetry.space_group_name_H-M   'P 1'
#
loop_
_entity.id
_entity.type
_entity.pdbx_description
1 polymer ?
#
loop_
_entity_poly.entity_id
_entity_poly.type
_entity_poly.pdbx_seq_one_letter_code
_entity_poly.pdbx_strand_id
1 'polypeptide(L)'
;MIESKFDTTSFDPTPYIKSTLLDHSLREKLVKNVIDGKNHINYYFNSYLIIERASLLEPTLFYPYWEDFWQLHAHKNSYHRRIAHDLVSHLVACDVENKFSNIKDDYLGMIETEKISNLLIMLQNAIRVAQITPLEALPALFSKLENLPHLTDKQKQRISKLHREYETAS
;
A
#
# COMPACT_ATOMS: atom_id res chain seq x y z
N MET A 1 22.45 -14.12 -6.38
CA MET A 1 21.61 -13.32 -5.46
C MET A 1 20.43 -12.77 -6.23
N ILE A 2 19.22 -12.74 -5.65
CA ILE A 2 18.00 -12.22 -6.30
C ILE A 2 18.16 -10.79 -6.84
N GLU A 3 18.96 -9.97 -6.14
CA GLU A 3 19.16 -8.55 -6.44
C GLU A 3 19.86 -8.28 -7.77
N SER A 4 20.61 -9.24 -8.32
CA SER A 4 21.19 -9.07 -9.67
C SER A 4 20.11 -9.00 -10.77
N LYS A 5 18.86 -9.28 -10.41
CA LYS A 5 17.68 -9.17 -11.29
C LYS A 5 16.88 -7.90 -11.05
N PHE A 6 17.27 -7.05 -10.10
CA PHE A 6 16.49 -5.86 -9.73
C PHE A 6 16.85 -4.62 -10.54
N ASP A 7 17.89 -4.63 -11.37
CA ASP A 7 18.26 -3.48 -12.18
C ASP A 7 17.47 -3.40 -13.50
N THR A 8 16.16 -3.59 -13.43
CA THR A 8 15.25 -3.56 -14.58
C THR A 8 13.93 -2.91 -14.19
N THR A 9 13.30 -2.26 -15.17
CA THR A 9 11.96 -1.67 -15.07
C THR A 9 10.85 -2.67 -15.41
N SER A 10 11.18 -3.74 -16.13
CA SER A 10 10.27 -4.86 -16.41
C SER A 10 10.66 -6.02 -15.50
N PHE A 11 9.99 -6.10 -14.35
CA PHE A 11 10.27 -7.08 -13.31
C PHE A 11 9.02 -7.90 -12.99
N ASP A 12 9.15 -9.22 -13.08
CA ASP A 12 8.11 -10.15 -12.63
C ASP A 12 8.45 -10.65 -11.21
N PRO A 13 7.65 -10.30 -10.19
CA PRO A 13 7.87 -10.77 -8.82
C PRO A 13 7.46 -12.23 -8.59
N THR A 14 6.64 -12.82 -9.48
CA THR A 14 5.99 -14.12 -9.30
C THR A 14 6.97 -15.24 -8.92
N PRO A 15 8.14 -15.39 -9.58
CA PRO A 15 9.07 -16.48 -9.28
C PRO A 15 9.66 -16.43 -7.86
N TYR A 16 9.58 -15.28 -7.18
CA TYR A 16 10.25 -15.04 -5.91
C TYR A 16 9.31 -15.11 -4.70
N ILE A 17 7.99 -15.20 -4.93
CA ILE A 17 6.98 -15.21 -3.87
C ILE A 17 7.22 -16.40 -2.92
N LYS A 18 7.28 -17.63 -3.47
CA LYS A 18 7.45 -18.84 -2.65
C LYS A 18 8.69 -18.79 -1.78
N SER A 19 9.83 -18.36 -2.34
CA SER A 19 11.07 -18.23 -1.57
C SER A 19 10.94 -17.18 -0.46
N THR A 20 10.27 -16.05 -0.74
CA THR A 20 10.06 -14.99 0.27
C THR A 20 9.20 -15.44 1.44
N LEU A 21 8.21 -16.31 1.18
CA LEU A 21 7.37 -16.91 2.22
C LEU A 21 8.16 -17.90 3.09
N LEU A 22 9.05 -18.70 2.49
CA LEU A 22 9.79 -19.78 3.17
C LEU A 22 11.10 -19.32 3.83
N ASP A 23 11.75 -18.29 3.30
CA ASP A 23 13.07 -17.82 3.76
C ASP A 23 12.94 -16.47 4.49
N HIS A 24 13.14 -16.51 5.81
CA HIS A 24 13.09 -15.33 6.66
C HIS A 24 14.21 -14.32 6.33
N SER A 25 15.43 -14.79 6.05
CA SER A 25 16.57 -13.91 5.76
C SER A 25 16.39 -13.18 4.42
N LEU A 26 15.84 -13.86 3.41
CA LEU A 26 15.43 -13.20 2.17
C LEU A 26 14.37 -12.13 2.44
N ARG A 27 13.37 -12.43 3.27
CA ARG A 27 12.30 -11.49 3.61
C ARG A 27 12.84 -10.23 4.30
N GLU A 28 13.66 -10.40 5.34
CA GLU A 28 14.32 -9.28 6.03
C GLU A 28 15.12 -8.41 5.06
N LYS A 29 15.84 -9.04 4.12
CA LYS A 29 16.62 -8.33 3.12
C LYS A 29 15.74 -7.51 2.17
N LEU A 30 14.62 -8.07 1.70
CA LEU A 30 13.67 -7.36 0.85
C LEU A 30 13.05 -6.18 1.60
N VAL A 31 12.66 -6.38 2.87
CA VAL A 31 12.13 -5.30 3.73
C VAL A 31 13.18 -4.21 3.88
N LYS A 32 14.42 -4.56 4.23
CA LYS A 32 15.52 -3.60 4.35
C LYS A 32 15.73 -2.77 3.09
N ASN A 33 15.68 -3.41 1.91
CA ASN A 33 15.79 -2.70 0.64
C ASN A 33 14.68 -1.66 0.44
N VAL A 34 13.44 -1.99 0.83
CA VAL A 34 12.30 -1.06 0.79
C VAL A 34 12.47 0.09 1.77
N ILE A 35 12.87 -0.19 3.00
CA ILE A 35 13.01 0.81 4.07
C ILE A 35 14.17 1.76 3.81
N ASP A 36 15.35 1.22 3.46
CA ASP A 36 16.53 2.05 3.24
C ASP A 36 16.29 3.03 2.08
N GLY A 37 15.70 2.54 0.98
CA GLY A 37 15.45 3.35 -0.22
C GLY A 37 16.71 3.97 -0.86
N LYS A 38 17.92 3.59 -0.41
CA LYS A 38 19.20 4.21 -0.78
C LYS A 38 19.75 3.74 -2.12
N ASN A 39 19.35 2.55 -2.58
CA ASN A 39 19.76 2.01 -3.87
C ASN A 39 18.97 2.67 -5.02
N HIS A 40 19.37 2.38 -6.26
CA HIS A 40 18.62 2.80 -7.44
C HIS A 40 17.13 2.40 -7.32
N ILE A 41 16.21 3.23 -7.86
CA ILE A 41 14.76 3.07 -7.68
C ILE A 41 14.26 1.65 -7.93
N ASN A 42 14.81 0.98 -8.94
CA ASN A 42 14.40 -0.38 -9.29
C ASN A 42 14.69 -1.40 -8.16
N TYR A 43 15.71 -1.18 -7.33
CA TYR A 43 16.05 -2.12 -6.25
C TYR A 43 15.00 -2.16 -5.14
N TYR A 44 14.67 -1.01 -4.56
CA TYR A 44 13.66 -0.96 -3.52
C TYR A 44 12.28 -1.25 -4.10
N PHE A 45 12.00 -0.78 -5.32
CA PHE A 45 10.69 -0.96 -5.92
C PHE A 45 10.43 -2.42 -6.31
N ASN A 46 11.41 -3.11 -6.92
CA ASN A 46 11.27 -4.55 -7.22
C ASN A 46 11.21 -5.40 -5.96
N SER A 47 11.89 -5.00 -4.88
CA SER A 47 11.73 -5.63 -3.56
C SER A 47 10.31 -5.47 -3.04
N TYR A 48 9.75 -4.26 -3.11
CA TYR A 48 8.36 -3.98 -2.76
C TYR A 48 7.39 -4.81 -3.61
N LEU A 49 7.60 -4.93 -4.92
CA LEU A 49 6.70 -5.71 -5.79
C LEU A 49 6.62 -7.17 -5.32
N ILE A 50 7.71 -7.76 -4.83
CA ILE A 50 7.69 -9.11 -4.25
C ILE A 50 6.90 -9.13 -2.94
N ILE A 51 7.20 -8.20 -2.03
CA ILE A 51 6.55 -8.09 -0.71
C ILE A 51 5.04 -7.85 -0.87
N GLU A 52 4.62 -7.00 -1.81
CA GLU A 52 3.22 -6.69 -2.10
C GLU A 52 2.42 -7.97 -2.37
N ARG A 53 2.91 -8.88 -3.23
CA ARG A 53 2.22 -10.15 -3.50
C ARG A 53 2.32 -11.11 -2.32
N ALA A 54 3.48 -11.21 -1.70
CA ALA A 54 3.69 -12.16 -0.60
C ALA A 54 2.86 -11.80 0.64
N SER A 55 2.74 -10.51 0.97
CA SER A 55 1.96 -10.01 2.10
C SER A 55 0.45 -10.16 1.91
N LEU A 56 -0.05 -10.20 0.67
CA LEU A 56 -1.45 -10.55 0.40
C LEU A 56 -1.76 -12.03 0.69
N LEU A 57 -0.77 -12.92 0.50
CA LEU A 57 -0.95 -14.36 0.70
C LEU A 57 -0.80 -14.74 2.17
N GLU A 58 0.22 -14.20 2.84
CA GLU A 58 0.56 -14.53 4.23
C GLU A 58 0.93 -13.26 5.01
N PRO A 59 -0.05 -12.41 5.38
CA PRO A 59 0.23 -11.11 6.02
C PRO A 59 0.90 -11.24 7.39
N THR A 60 0.66 -12.33 8.11
CA THR A 60 1.25 -12.61 9.43
C THR A 60 2.78 -12.66 9.37
N LEU A 61 3.35 -13.10 8.25
CA LEU A 61 4.80 -13.15 8.01
C LEU A 61 5.45 -11.76 7.87
N PHE A 62 4.63 -10.74 7.63
CA PHE A 62 5.06 -9.36 7.42
C PHE A 62 4.60 -8.41 8.53
N TYR A 63 3.65 -8.84 9.37
CA TYR A 63 3.15 -8.05 10.51
C TYR A 63 4.25 -7.53 11.45
N PRO A 64 5.35 -8.26 11.74
CA PRO A 64 6.44 -7.72 12.55
C PRO A 64 7.09 -6.44 12.00
N TYR A 65 6.96 -6.17 10.70
CA TYR A 65 7.51 -4.98 10.03
C TYR A 65 6.49 -3.84 9.93
N TRP A 66 5.39 -3.86 10.69
CA TRP A 66 4.36 -2.81 10.66
C TRP A 66 4.95 -1.41 10.79
N GLU A 67 5.71 -1.17 11.87
CA GLU A 67 6.31 0.14 12.15
C GLU A 67 7.32 0.54 11.08
N ASP A 68 8.08 -0.43 10.58
CA ASP A 68 9.03 -0.22 9.49
C ASP A 68 8.32 0.24 8.22
N PHE A 69 7.19 -0.37 7.85
CA PHE A 69 6.42 0.07 6.70
C PHE A 69 5.75 1.42 6.95
N TRP A 70 5.18 1.62 8.13
CA TRP A 70 4.45 2.85 8.43
C TRP A 70 5.35 4.07 8.45
N GLN A 71 6.62 3.97 8.86
CA GLN A 71 7.54 5.12 8.82
C GLN A 71 7.68 5.77 7.42
N LEU A 72 7.38 5.02 6.35
CA LEU A 72 7.43 5.51 4.98
C LEU A 72 6.27 6.47 4.62
N HIS A 73 5.22 6.57 5.44
CA HIS A 73 4.03 7.42 5.17
C HIS A 73 4.39 8.91 5.04
N ALA A 74 5.39 9.38 5.79
CA ALA A 74 5.84 10.77 5.81
C ALA A 74 6.98 11.05 4.80
N HIS A 75 7.38 10.06 4.01
CA HIS A 75 8.53 10.21 3.12
C HIS A 75 8.25 11.22 1.99
N LYS A 76 9.27 12.03 1.61
CA LYS A 76 9.12 13.08 0.57
C LYS A 76 8.74 12.53 -0.81
N ASN A 77 9.16 11.30 -1.11
CA ASN A 77 8.87 10.62 -2.38
C ASN A 77 7.54 9.85 -2.29
N SER A 78 6.62 10.16 -3.20
CA SER A 78 5.28 9.57 -3.30
C SER A 78 5.28 8.06 -3.50
N TYR A 79 6.34 7.47 -4.07
CA TYR A 79 6.45 6.01 -4.18
C TYR A 79 6.52 5.35 -2.79
N HIS A 80 7.33 5.89 -1.88
CA HIS A 80 7.45 5.35 -0.52
C HIS A 80 6.15 5.50 0.27
N ARG A 81 5.47 6.65 0.13
CA ARG A 81 4.16 6.84 0.78
C ARG A 81 3.12 5.84 0.28
N ARG A 82 3.09 5.58 -1.03
CA ARG A 82 2.24 4.53 -1.60
C ARG A 82 2.58 3.15 -1.05
N ILE A 83 3.87 2.81 -0.99
CA ILE A 83 4.33 1.53 -0.41
C ILE A 83 3.88 1.39 1.04
N ALA A 84 4.02 2.44 1.86
CA ALA A 84 3.54 2.46 3.25
C ALA A 84 2.05 2.09 3.32
N HIS A 85 1.24 2.80 2.52
CA HIS A 85 -0.20 2.63 2.47
C HIS A 85 -0.58 1.21 2.00
N ASP A 86 0.03 0.71 0.92
CA ASP A 86 -0.20 -0.65 0.39
C ASP A 86 0.10 -1.72 1.43
N LEU A 87 1.29 -1.69 2.02
CA LEU A 87 1.74 -2.76 2.91
C LEU A 87 0.97 -2.76 4.23
N VAL A 88 0.74 -1.59 4.83
CA VAL A 88 -0.10 -1.50 6.04
C VAL A 88 -1.52 -2.01 5.77
N SER A 89 -2.10 -1.71 4.61
CA SER A 89 -3.44 -2.20 4.25
C SER A 89 -3.53 -3.73 4.24
N HIS A 90 -2.47 -4.41 3.82
CA HIS A 90 -2.42 -5.88 3.82
C HIS A 90 -2.34 -6.44 5.24
N LEU A 91 -1.65 -5.73 6.13
CA LEU A 91 -1.44 -6.15 7.51
C LEU A 91 -2.68 -5.96 8.39
N VAL A 92 -3.63 -5.10 8.03
CA VAL A 92 -4.88 -4.90 8.79
C VAL A 92 -5.63 -6.23 8.99
N ALA A 93 -5.56 -7.16 8.03
CA ALA A 93 -6.21 -8.46 8.11
C ALA A 93 -5.71 -9.34 9.28
N CYS A 94 -4.53 -9.06 9.83
CA CYS A 94 -3.94 -9.79 10.95
C CYS A 94 -3.51 -8.85 12.09
N ASP A 95 -4.16 -7.70 12.26
CA ASP A 95 -3.78 -6.67 13.22
C ASP A 95 -4.18 -7.01 14.67
N VAL A 96 -3.51 -8.01 15.24
CA VAL A 96 -3.78 -8.54 16.59
C VAL A 96 -3.47 -7.53 17.71
N GLU A 97 -2.61 -6.55 17.45
CA GLU A 97 -2.27 -5.48 18.41
C GLU A 97 -3.10 -4.20 18.20
N ASN A 98 -4.05 -4.20 17.25
CA ASN A 98 -4.90 -3.05 16.92
C ASN A 98 -4.10 -1.77 16.59
N LYS A 99 -2.93 -1.92 15.93
CA LYS A 99 -2.05 -0.81 15.53
C LYS A 99 -2.73 0.14 14.55
N PHE A 100 -3.60 -0.38 13.69
CA PHE A 100 -4.30 0.41 12.69
C PHE A 100 -5.17 1.50 13.30
N SER A 101 -5.79 1.23 14.45
CA SER A 101 -6.65 2.20 15.14
C SER A 101 -5.95 3.53 15.44
N ASN A 102 -4.64 3.50 15.71
CA ASN A 102 -3.84 4.67 16.04
C ASN A 102 -3.48 5.53 14.83
N ILE A 103 -3.63 5.01 13.61
CA ILE A 103 -3.17 5.66 12.37
C ILE A 103 -4.30 5.88 11.36
N LYS A 104 -5.56 5.54 11.68
CA LYS A 104 -6.69 5.60 10.74
C LYS A 104 -6.82 6.95 10.04
N ASP A 105 -6.74 8.03 10.82
CA ASP A 105 -6.91 9.39 10.32
C ASP A 105 -5.76 9.79 9.39
N ASP A 106 -4.51 9.50 9.79
CA ASP A 106 -3.34 9.74 8.94
C ASP A 106 -3.38 8.91 7.66
N TYR A 107 -3.75 7.63 7.76
CA TYR A 107 -3.91 6.71 6.64
C TYR A 107 -4.91 7.23 5.61
N LEU A 108 -6.09 7.68 6.02
CA LEU A 108 -7.07 8.30 5.12
C LEU A 108 -6.62 9.68 4.62
N GLY A 109 -5.96 10.46 5.47
CA GLY A 109 -5.44 11.79 5.14
C GLY A 109 -4.39 11.76 4.03
N MET A 110 -3.59 10.69 3.93
CA MET A 110 -2.61 10.50 2.86
C MET A 110 -3.27 10.57 1.47
N ILE A 111 -4.46 9.98 1.31
CA ILE A 111 -5.16 9.82 0.04
C ILE A 111 -5.41 11.17 -0.64
N GLU A 112 -5.81 12.17 0.15
CA GLU A 112 -6.16 13.50 -0.34
C GLU A 112 -4.99 14.29 -0.92
N THR A 113 -3.79 14.02 -0.41
CA THR A 113 -2.58 14.77 -0.76
C THR A 113 -1.83 14.17 -1.95
N GLU A 114 -2.26 13.00 -2.41
CA GLU A 114 -1.59 12.25 -3.45
C GLU A 114 -2.02 12.62 -4.87
N LYS A 115 -1.13 12.38 -5.82
CA LYS A 115 -1.47 12.45 -7.25
C LYS A 115 -2.53 11.40 -7.55
N ILE A 116 -3.42 11.72 -8.49
CA ILE A 116 -4.54 10.86 -8.90
C ILE A 116 -4.19 9.38 -9.13
N SER A 117 -2.99 9.08 -9.65
CA SER A 117 -2.55 7.70 -9.88
C SER A 117 -2.38 6.92 -8.57
N ASN A 118 -1.82 7.55 -7.55
CA ASN A 118 -1.63 6.95 -6.23
C ASN A 118 -2.92 6.99 -5.42
N LEU A 119 -3.64 8.11 -5.48
CA LEU A 119 -4.93 8.30 -4.82
C LEU A 119 -5.90 7.16 -5.15
N LEU A 120 -6.04 6.80 -6.43
CA LEU A 120 -6.95 5.72 -6.83
C LEU A 120 -6.54 4.34 -6.29
N ILE A 121 -5.23 4.08 -6.19
CA ILE A 121 -4.71 2.84 -5.58
C ILE A 121 -5.02 2.86 -4.09
N MET A 122 -4.73 3.97 -3.41
CA MET A 122 -4.97 4.11 -1.98
C MET A 122 -6.46 4.04 -1.63
N LEU A 123 -7.36 4.59 -2.46
CA LEU A 123 -8.81 4.41 -2.30
C LEU A 123 -9.19 2.93 -2.40
N GLN A 124 -8.67 2.20 -3.38
CA GLN A 124 -8.94 0.76 -3.49
C GLN A 124 -8.50 0.00 -2.24
N ASN A 125 -7.37 0.38 -1.65
CA ASN A 125 -6.91 -0.19 -0.39
C ASN A 125 -7.81 0.17 0.78
N ALA A 126 -8.24 1.44 0.89
CA ALA A 126 -9.18 1.88 1.91
C ALA A 126 -10.50 1.10 1.83
N ILE A 127 -11.01 0.79 0.63
CA ILE A 127 -12.17 -0.09 0.45
C ILE A 127 -11.90 -1.49 1.02
N ARG A 128 -10.75 -2.09 0.71
CA ARG A 128 -10.37 -3.41 1.25
C ARG A 128 -10.26 -3.39 2.77
N VAL A 129 -9.69 -2.33 3.33
CA VAL A 129 -9.58 -2.15 4.78
C VAL A 129 -10.95 -1.97 5.43
N ALA A 130 -11.86 -1.21 4.81
CA ALA A 130 -13.22 -0.98 5.30
C ALA A 130 -14.03 -2.29 5.45
N GLN A 131 -13.71 -3.32 4.66
CA GLN A 131 -14.32 -4.65 4.77
C GLN A 131 -13.83 -5.45 5.99
N ILE A 132 -12.71 -5.04 6.60
CA ILE A 132 -12.10 -5.71 7.76
C ILE A 132 -12.40 -4.94 9.04
N THR A 133 -12.27 -3.61 8.99
CA THR A 133 -12.51 -2.70 10.11
C THR A 133 -13.24 -1.46 9.61
N PRO A 134 -14.19 -0.90 10.40
CA PRO A 134 -14.85 0.36 10.04
C PRO A 134 -13.88 1.50 9.77
N LEU A 135 -14.20 2.26 8.71
CA LEU A 135 -13.57 3.51 8.29
C LEU A 135 -14.66 4.58 8.11
N GLU A 136 -15.13 5.14 9.22
CA GLU A 136 -16.29 6.04 9.29
C GLU A 136 -16.13 7.30 8.44
N ALA A 137 -14.89 7.76 8.24
CA ALA A 137 -14.57 8.94 7.43
C ALA A 137 -14.49 8.66 5.91
N LEU A 138 -14.47 7.40 5.48
CA LEU A 138 -14.29 7.03 4.07
C LEU A 138 -15.42 7.54 3.14
N PRO A 139 -16.73 7.48 3.50
CA PRO A 139 -17.80 8.05 2.66
C PRO A 139 -17.65 9.57 2.46
N ALA A 140 -17.26 10.29 3.51
CA ALA A 140 -17.03 11.73 3.44
C ALA A 140 -15.81 12.06 2.56
N LEU A 141 -14.76 11.23 2.64
CA LEU A 141 -13.59 11.35 1.78
C LEU A 141 -13.97 11.17 0.29
N PHE A 142 -14.74 10.15 -0.08
CA PHE A 142 -15.22 10.00 -1.47
C PHE A 142 -15.95 11.25 -1.97
N SER A 143 -16.93 11.71 -1.18
CA SER A 143 -17.71 12.91 -1.50
C SER A 143 -16.83 14.14 -1.70
N LYS A 144 -15.81 14.32 -0.86
CA LYS A 144 -14.84 15.42 -0.99
C LYS A 144 -14.01 15.30 -2.26
N LEU A 145 -13.49 14.10 -2.56
CA LEU A 145 -12.61 13.88 -3.71
C LEU A 145 -13.33 14.04 -5.06
N GLU A 146 -14.59 13.61 -5.16
CA GLU A 146 -15.41 13.78 -6.36
C GLU A 146 -15.66 15.25 -6.72
N ASN A 147 -15.66 16.12 -5.71
CA ASN A 147 -15.91 17.56 -5.85
C ASN A 147 -14.63 18.40 -6.04
N LEU A 148 -13.45 17.78 -6.15
CA LEU A 148 -12.22 18.53 -6.34
C LEU A 148 -12.21 19.27 -7.69
N PRO A 149 -11.99 20.60 -7.70
CA PRO A 149 -12.15 21.42 -8.90
C PRO A 149 -11.03 21.19 -9.93
N HIS A 150 -9.86 20.73 -9.50
CA HIS A 150 -8.70 20.50 -10.36
C HIS A 150 -8.71 19.12 -11.05
N LEU A 151 -9.66 18.25 -10.72
CA LEU A 151 -9.79 16.94 -11.36
C LEU A 151 -10.62 17.02 -12.64
N THR A 152 -10.15 16.37 -13.68
CA THR A 152 -10.91 16.15 -14.92
C THR A 152 -12.12 15.24 -14.69
N ASP A 153 -13.13 15.34 -15.55
CA ASP A 153 -14.33 14.48 -15.48
C ASP A 153 -13.98 12.99 -15.53
N LYS A 154 -13.01 12.60 -16.36
CA LYS A 154 -12.53 11.21 -16.44
C LYS A 154 -11.94 10.74 -15.11
N GLN A 155 -11.23 11.60 -14.37
CA GLN A 155 -10.67 11.26 -13.07
C GLN A 155 -11.78 11.16 -12.01
N LYS A 156 -12.74 12.09 -12.01
CA LYS A 156 -13.92 12.04 -11.13
C LYS A 156 -14.73 10.76 -11.36
N GLN A 157 -14.97 10.39 -12.62
CA GLN A 157 -15.66 9.13 -12.97
C GLN A 157 -14.95 7.88 -12.41
N ARG A 158 -13.60 7.87 -12.36
CA ARG A 158 -12.84 6.76 -11.76
C ARG A 158 -13.02 6.72 -10.25
N ILE A 159 -13.05 7.87 -9.57
CA ILE A 159 -13.36 7.95 -8.14
C ILE A 159 -14.79 7.48 -7.88
N SER A 160 -15.77 7.95 -8.64
CA SER A 160 -17.16 7.51 -8.49
C SER A 160 -17.39 6.03 -8.80
N LYS A 161 -16.56 5.43 -9.65
CA LYS A 161 -16.58 3.97 -9.85
C LYS A 161 -16.17 3.25 -8.56
N LEU A 162 -15.08 3.68 -7.93
CA LEU A 162 -14.62 3.13 -6.65
C LEU A 162 -15.62 3.40 -5.52
N HIS A 163 -16.25 4.57 -5.50
CA HIS A 163 -17.29 4.91 -4.52
C HIS A 163 -18.48 3.93 -4.62
N ARG A 164 -18.97 3.67 -5.84
CA ARG A 164 -20.01 2.65 -6.06
C ARG A 164 -19.57 1.25 -5.65
N GLU A 165 -18.32 0.87 -5.94
CA GLU A 165 -17.79 -0.43 -5.51
C GLU A 165 -17.82 -0.57 -3.98
N TYR A 166 -17.43 0.49 -3.25
CA TYR A 166 -17.54 0.57 -1.79
C TYR A 166 -18.98 0.42 -1.29
N GLU A 167 -19.92 1.16 -1.87
CA GLU A 167 -21.35 1.09 -1.51
C GLU A 167 -21.96 -0.29 -1.76
N THR A 168 -21.50 -1.02 -2.78
CA THR A 168 -22.00 -2.37 -3.09
C THR A 168 -21.38 -3.47 -2.24
N ALA A 169 -20.22 -3.21 -1.61
CA ALA A 169 -19.49 -4.18 -0.81
C ALA A 169 -19.72 -4.04 0.71
N SER A 170 -20.37 -2.94 1.13
CA SER A 170 -20.74 -2.64 2.52
C SER A 170 -22.17 -3.07 2.82
#